data_AF-A0A1M4UJL7-F1
#
_entry.id   AF-A0A1M4UJL7-F1
#
_cell.length_a   1.000
_cell.length_b   1.000
_cell.length_c   1.000
_cell.angle_alpha   90.00
_cell.angle_beta   90.00
_cell.angle_gamma   90.00
#
_symmetry.space_group_name_H-M   'P 1'
#
loop_
_entity.id
_entity.type
_entity.pdbx_description
1 polymer ?
#
loop_
_entity_poly.entity_id
_entity_poly.type
_entity_poly.pdbx_seq_one_letter_code
_entity_poly.pdbx_strand_id
1 'polypeptide(L)'
;MSKNKDKDFRDIIFARYIGQFLQANDSDTTIRKSSEEIAFDLSGMASFSADGISERMIQFGYRIGFDDQKPVWLLKEDNKNQIKD
;
A
#
# COMPACT_ATOMS: atom_id res chain seq x y z
N MET A 1 -2.14 -30.10 5.71
CA MET A 1 -1.13 -29.05 6.01
C MET A 1 -0.79 -28.33 4.71
N SER A 2 -1.25 -27.08 4.52
CA SER A 2 -0.67 -26.08 3.58
C SER A 2 -1.54 -24.80 3.60
N LYS A 3 -1.65 -24.14 4.76
CA LYS A 3 -2.24 -22.78 4.83
C LYS A 3 -1.21 -21.67 5.06
N ASN A 4 0.07 -22.03 5.27
CA ASN A 4 1.12 -21.07 5.60
C ASN A 4 1.85 -20.50 4.37
N LYS A 5 1.91 -21.20 3.23
CA LYS A 5 2.68 -20.72 2.07
C LYS A 5 1.98 -19.58 1.30
N ASP A 6 0.64 -19.57 1.26
CA ASP A 6 -0.11 -18.56 0.51
C ASP A 6 -0.17 -17.18 1.18
N LYS A 7 -0.09 -17.15 2.52
CA LYS A 7 0.03 -15.90 3.27
C LYS A 7 1.38 -15.24 3.04
N ASP A 8 2.43 -16.06 3.01
CA ASP A 8 3.82 -15.64 2.94
C ASP A 8 4.14 -14.85 1.66
N PHE A 9 3.73 -15.35 0.48
CA PHE A 9 4.03 -14.63 -0.77
C PHE A 9 3.23 -13.34 -0.94
N ARG A 10 1.97 -13.30 -0.48
CA ARG A 10 1.14 -12.09 -0.55
C ARG A 10 1.70 -10.99 0.33
N ASP A 11 2.18 -11.34 1.52
CA ASP A 11 2.80 -10.40 2.44
C ASP A 11 4.11 -9.85 1.86
N ILE A 12 4.91 -10.69 1.18
CA ILE A 12 6.10 -10.25 0.43
C ILE A 12 5.73 -9.30 -0.72
N ILE A 13 4.73 -9.64 -1.54
CA ILE A 13 4.29 -8.79 -2.65
C ILE A 13 3.80 -7.44 -2.13
N PHE A 14 2.97 -7.45 -1.08
CA PHE A 14 2.47 -6.23 -0.48
C PHE A 14 3.61 -5.39 0.08
N ALA A 15 4.53 -5.98 0.85
CA ALA A 15 5.70 -5.30 1.41
C ALA A 15 6.59 -4.67 0.33
N ARG A 16 6.79 -5.36 -0.81
CA ARG A 16 7.52 -4.80 -1.96
C ARG A 16 6.80 -3.63 -2.62
N TYR A 17 5.48 -3.72 -2.75
CA TYR A 17 4.68 -2.64 -3.32
C TYR A 17 4.74 -1.39 -2.42
N ILE A 18 4.41 -1.53 -1.13
CA ILE A 18 4.39 -0.37 -0.22
C ILE A 18 5.79 0.17 0.06
N GLY A 19 6.84 -0.65 -0.04
CA GLY A 19 8.23 -0.23 0.18
C GLY A 19 8.73 0.81 -0.84
N GLN A 20 7.98 1.08 -1.90
CA GLN A 20 8.23 2.17 -2.85
C GLN A 20 7.80 3.55 -2.30
N PHE A 21 7.00 3.55 -1.22
CA PHE A 21 6.41 4.74 -0.63
C PHE A 21 6.86 4.92 0.83
N LEU A 22 7.27 6.12 1.19
CA LEU A 22 7.40 6.54 2.57
C LEU A 22 6.02 6.85 3.16
N GLN A 23 5.89 6.65 4.48
CA GLN A 23 4.75 7.14 5.25
C GLN A 23 4.71 8.67 5.17
N ALA A 24 3.53 9.24 4.96
CA ALA A 24 3.34 10.69 4.86
C ALA A 24 2.24 11.19 5.81
N ASN A 25 2.14 12.51 5.91
CA ASN A 25 1.02 13.21 6.53
C ASN A 25 0.43 14.23 5.54
N ASP A 26 -0.63 14.94 5.90
CA ASP A 26 -1.34 15.84 4.97
C ASP A 26 -0.46 16.92 4.34
N SER A 27 0.59 17.36 5.05
CA SER A 27 1.48 18.44 4.60
C SER A 27 2.55 17.99 3.60
N ASP A 28 2.95 16.72 3.62
CA ASP A 28 4.05 16.20 2.79
C ASP A 28 3.67 15.00 1.91
N THR A 29 2.38 14.69 1.84
CA THR A 29 1.82 13.69 0.91
C THR A 29 2.04 14.12 -0.53
N THR A 30 2.62 13.22 -1.32
CA THR A 30 2.75 13.40 -2.78
C THR A 30 1.79 12.50 -3.55
N ILE A 31 1.33 11.40 -2.95
CA ILE A 31 0.41 10.44 -3.56
C ILE A 31 -0.73 10.14 -2.58
N ARG A 32 -1.95 10.14 -3.10
CA ARG A 32 -3.14 9.68 -2.38
C ARG A 32 -3.71 8.48 -3.14
N LYS A 33 -3.93 7.37 -2.43
CA LYS A 33 -4.54 6.16 -3.00
C LYS A 33 -5.52 5.56 -2.02
N SER A 34 -6.71 5.22 -2.49
CA SER A 34 -7.67 4.40 -1.77
C SER A 34 -7.18 2.94 -1.66
N SER A 35 -7.80 2.19 -0.74
CA SER A 35 -7.51 0.76 -0.59
C SER A 35 -7.91 -0.04 -1.85
N GLU A 36 -8.96 0.40 -2.55
CA GLU A 36 -9.42 -0.16 -3.82
C GLU A 36 -8.40 0.04 -4.94
N GLU A 37 -7.80 1.24 -5.04
CA GLU A 37 -6.76 1.52 -6.03
C GLU A 37 -5.50 0.69 -5.77
N ILE A 38 -5.07 0.55 -4.52
CA ILE A 38 -3.94 -0.31 -4.17
C ILE A 38 -4.26 -1.79 -4.49
N ALA A 39 -5.47 -2.26 -4.19
CA ALA A 39 -5.89 -3.62 -4.54
C ALA A 39 -5.90 -3.84 -6.07
N PHE A 40 -6.30 -2.82 -6.84
CA PHE A 40 -6.25 -2.84 -8.29
C PHE A 40 -4.81 -2.91 -8.83
N ASP A 41 -3.91 -2.07 -8.32
CA ASP A 41 -2.48 -2.08 -8.67
C ASP A 41 -1.83 -3.46 -8.44
N LEU A 42 -2.25 -4.15 -7.37
CA LEU A 42 -1.73 -5.46 -6.99
C LEU A 42 -2.36 -6.63 -7.74
N SER A 43 -3.50 -6.41 -8.43
CA SER A 43 -4.35 -7.47 -8.98
C SER A 43 -3.66 -8.42 -9.97
N GLY A 44 -2.63 -7.94 -10.68
CA GLY A 44 -1.81 -8.76 -11.57
C GLY A 44 -0.81 -9.70 -10.88
N MET A 45 -0.54 -9.48 -9.58
CA MET A 45 0.44 -10.23 -8.79
C MET A 45 -0.23 -11.03 -7.66
N ALA A 46 -1.22 -10.44 -6.99
CA ALA A 46 -1.99 -11.08 -5.93
C ALA A 46 -3.34 -10.39 -5.72
N SER A 47 -4.34 -11.18 -5.37
CA SER A 47 -5.67 -10.65 -5.04
C SER A 47 -5.76 -10.22 -3.58
N PHE A 48 -6.18 -8.98 -3.36
CA PHE A 48 -6.46 -8.40 -2.05
C PHE A 48 -7.87 -7.78 -2.05
N SER A 49 -8.57 -7.85 -0.91
CA SER A 49 -9.74 -7.02 -0.66
C SER A 49 -9.32 -5.64 -0.15
N ALA A 50 -10.15 -4.62 -0.32
CA ALA A 50 -9.91 -3.28 0.23
C ALA A 50 -9.71 -3.30 1.76
N ASP A 51 -10.49 -4.11 2.48
CA ASP A 51 -10.30 -4.31 3.93
C ASP A 51 -8.94 -4.93 4.25
N GLY A 52 -8.50 -5.91 3.46
CA GLY A 52 -7.21 -6.57 3.62
C GLY A 52 -6.01 -5.70 3.27
N ILE A 53 -6.18 -4.71 2.39
CA ILE A 53 -5.21 -3.62 2.19
C ILE A 53 -5.21 -2.73 3.42
N SER A 54 -6.39 -2.32 3.90
CA SER A 54 -6.52 -1.39 5.01
C SER A 54 -5.88 -1.92 6.28
N GLU A 55 -6.12 -3.18 6.62
CA GLU A 55 -5.47 -3.85 7.76
C GLU A 55 -3.95 -3.79 7.66
N ARG A 56 -3.39 -4.08 6.47
CA ARG A 56 -1.94 -4.07 6.27
C ARG A 56 -1.37 -2.66 6.32
N MET A 57 -2.00 -1.69 5.67
CA MET A 57 -1.54 -0.30 5.69
C MET A 57 -1.45 0.23 7.14
N ILE A 58 -2.40 -0.12 8.00
CA ILE A 58 -2.36 0.17 9.45
C ILE A 58 -1.18 -0.53 10.11
N GLN A 59 -0.97 -1.82 9.85
CA GLN A 59 0.16 -2.59 10.42
C GLN A 59 1.52 -2.00 10.04
N PHE A 60 1.64 -1.45 8.82
CA PHE A 60 2.85 -0.78 8.34
C PHE A 60 2.96 0.70 8.73
N GLY A 61 1.99 1.24 9.50
CA GLY A 61 2.05 2.59 10.06
C GLY A 61 1.69 3.72 9.09
N TYR A 62 1.06 3.42 7.96
CA TYR A 62 0.56 4.46 7.05
C TYR A 62 -0.66 5.16 7.64
N ARG A 63 -0.84 6.43 7.25
CA ARG A 63 -1.92 7.28 7.74
C ARG A 63 -3.03 7.43 6.70
N ILE A 64 -4.24 7.61 7.19
CA ILE A 64 -5.41 7.95 6.38
C ILE A 64 -5.55 9.48 6.34
N GLY A 65 -5.84 10.01 5.16
CA GLY A 65 -6.42 11.33 4.96
C GLY A 65 -7.70 11.23 4.15
N PHE A 66 -8.17 12.35 3.61
CA PHE A 66 -9.40 12.41 2.83
C PHE A 66 -9.19 13.15 1.52
N ASP A 67 -9.78 12.61 0.46
CA ASP A 67 -9.92 13.24 -0.86
C ASP A 67 -11.40 13.25 -1.24
N ASP A 68 -12.00 14.45 -1.33
CA ASP A 68 -13.45 14.64 -1.53
C ASP A 68 -14.34 13.68 -0.72
N GLN A 69 -14.07 13.58 0.59
CA GLN A 69 -14.74 12.73 1.58
C GLN A 69 -14.45 11.22 1.48
N LYS A 70 -13.62 10.79 0.53
CA LYS A 70 -13.17 9.40 0.43
C LYS A 70 -11.89 9.19 1.24
N PRO A 71 -11.80 8.14 2.07
CA PRO A 71 -10.57 7.83 2.79
C PRO A 71 -9.48 7.38 1.81
N VAL A 72 -8.29 7.96 1.95
CA VAL A 72 -7.12 7.64 1.13
C VAL A 72 -5.89 7.49 2.01
N TRP A 73 -4.96 6.64 1.59
CA TRP A 73 -3.65 6.51 2.21
C TRP A 73 -2.74 7.64 1.79
N LEU A 74 -2.07 8.23 2.77
CA LEU A 74 -1.12 9.32 2.59
C LEU A 74 0.27 8.74 2.34
N LEU A 75 0.71 8.85 1.08
CA LEU A 75 1.95 8.26 0.58
C LEU A 75 2.90 9.35 0.09
N LYS A 76 4.19 9.09 0.21
CA LYS A 76 5.25 9.92 -0.35
C LYS A 76 6.21 9.08 -1.16
N GLU A 77 6.52 9.49 -2.38
CA GLU A 77 7.49 8.76 -3.21
C GLU A 77 8.86 8.71 -2.55
N ASP A 78 9.45 7.52 -2.46
CA ASP A 78 10.83 7.38 -2.05
C ASP A 78 11.77 7.52 -3.25
N ASN A 79 12.10 8.76 -3.61
CA ASN A 79 13.02 9.06 -4.72
C ASN A 79 14.45 8.51 -4.51
N LYS A 80 14.78 7.95 -3.33
CA LYS A 80 16.09 7.33 -3.08
C LYS A 80 16.18 5.88 -3.57
N ASN A 81 15.04 5.20 -3.70
CA ASN A 81 14.96 3.79 -4.09
C ASN A 81 14.54 3.57 -5.55
N GLN A 82 14.35 4.65 -6.32
CA GLN A 82 14.18 4.53 -7.76
C GLN A 82 15.53 4.20 -8.41
N ILE A 83 15.59 3.04 -9.08
CA ILE A 83 16.67 2.75 -10.03
C ILE A 83 16.55 3.81 -11.12
N LYS A 84 17.56 4.68 -11.21
CA LYS A 84 17.65 5.64 -12.32
C LYS A 84 18.01 4.85 -13.58
N ASP A 85 17.13 4.90 -14.57
CA ASP A 85 17.41 4.43 -15.93
C ASP A 85 18.54 5.25 -16.58
#